data_AF-A0A9P1C4U5-F1
#
_entry.id   AF-A0A9P1C4U5-F1
#
_cell.length_a   1.000
_cell.length_b   1.000
_cell.length_c   1.000
_cell.angle_alpha   90.00
_cell.angle_beta   90.00
_cell.angle_gamma   90.00
#
_symmetry.space_group_name_H-M   'P 1'
#
loop_
_entity.id
_entity.type
_entity.pdbx_description
1 polymer ?
#
loop_
_entity_poly.entity_id
_entity_poly.type
_entity_poly.pdbx_seq_one_letter_code
_entity_poly.pdbx_strand_id
1 'polypeptide(L)'
;MQRNHRNGVIREVWARNFQNEFILFSHTLRFAGAGAVVAIDTEFPGVLQENAWKESDETHYRAMKESVELLPVIQIAVAIGSSYGKCLGAWNFNLHYDLSRDFHTDAAVNFLLAAGVDFQRHATEGIEPRSLGTMLQLGFGYPLRAFGNLT
;
A
#
# COMPACT_ATOMS: atom_id res chain seq x y z
N MET A 1 9.54 27.55 24.53
CA MET A 1 8.67 26.35 24.51
C MET A 1 8.83 25.65 23.16
N GLN A 2 9.70 24.64 23.08
CA GLN A 2 9.91 23.87 21.84
C GLN A 2 8.86 22.74 21.79
N ARG A 3 8.01 22.75 20.76
CA ARG A 3 7.08 21.66 20.47
C ARG A 3 7.90 20.49 19.92
N ASN A 4 8.10 19.46 20.75
CA ASN A 4 8.60 18.15 20.34
C ASN A 4 7.62 17.52 19.33
N HIS A 5 7.79 17.83 18.05
CA HIS A 5 7.23 17.03 16.97
C HIS A 5 8.08 15.75 16.91
N ARG A 6 7.58 14.66 17.49
CA ARG A 6 8.04 13.34 17.06
C ARG A 6 7.61 13.23 15.60
N ASN A 7 8.49 13.57 14.66
CA ASN A 7 8.30 13.27 13.24
C ASN A 7 7.94 11.77 13.17
N GLY A 8 6.68 11.48 12.82
CA GLY A 8 6.24 10.11 12.65
C GLY A 8 7.00 9.53 11.46
N VAL A 9 8.03 8.75 11.74
CA VAL A 9 8.79 8.03 10.71
C VAL A 9 7.82 7.09 10.00
N ILE A 10 7.70 7.24 8.67
CA ILE A 10 6.95 6.30 7.83
C ILE A 10 7.65 4.94 7.91
N ARG A 11 6.88 3.89 8.19
CA ARG A 11 7.40 2.53 8.34
C ARG A 11 7.39 1.87 6.97
N GLU A 12 8.57 1.73 6.38
CA GLU A 12 8.76 0.99 5.13
C GLU A 12 8.65 -0.51 5.39
N VAL A 13 7.61 -1.12 4.81
CA VAL A 13 7.30 -2.54 4.96
C VAL A 13 7.64 -3.28 3.67
N TRP A 14 8.47 -4.31 3.82
CA TRP A 14 8.98 -5.20 2.78
C TRP A 14 8.76 -6.65 3.25
N ALA A 15 8.96 -7.64 2.38
CA ALA A 15 8.71 -9.04 2.72
C ALA A 15 9.37 -9.48 4.04
N ARG A 16 10.62 -9.06 4.27
CA ARG A 16 11.42 -9.42 5.46
C ARG A 16 10.83 -8.96 6.80
N ASN A 17 10.10 -7.84 6.84
CA ASN A 17 9.52 -7.27 8.06
C ASN A 17 7.99 -7.24 8.03
N PHE A 18 7.38 -7.77 6.97
CA PHE A 18 5.95 -7.67 6.71
C PHE A 18 5.11 -8.15 7.88
N GLN A 19 5.39 -9.34 8.41
CA GLN A 19 4.63 -9.91 9.51
C GLN A 19 4.70 -9.03 10.78
N ASN A 20 5.90 -8.57 11.14
CA ASN A 20 6.11 -7.77 12.35
C ASN A 20 5.43 -6.40 12.26
N GLU A 21 5.57 -5.72 11.12
CA GLU A 21 4.94 -4.43 10.91
C GLU A 21 3.42 -4.55 10.76
N PHE A 22 2.91 -5.63 10.15
CA PHE A 22 1.48 -5.87 10.06
C PHE A 22 0.85 -6.12 11.44
N ILE A 23 1.56 -6.81 12.35
CA ILE A 23 1.14 -6.95 13.76
C ILE A 23 1.07 -5.59 14.44
N LEU A 24 2.06 -4.74 14.24
CA LEU A 24 2.07 -3.40 14.84
C LEU A 24 0.96 -2.53 14.28
N PHE A 25 0.81 -2.48 12.95
CA PHE A 25 -0.30 -1.83 12.25
C PHE A 25 -1.65 -2.28 12.83
N SER A 26 -1.81 -3.59 12.98
CA SER A 26 -3.00 -4.22 13.56
C SER A 26 -3.29 -3.77 14.99
N HIS A 27 -2.27 -3.74 15.84
CA HIS A 27 -2.41 -3.28 17.22
C HIS A 27 -2.70 -1.78 17.29
N THR A 28 -2.06 -0.97 16.46
CA THR A 28 -2.30 0.48 16.40
C THR A 28 -3.73 0.78 15.97
N LEU A 29 -4.25 0.07 14.96
CA LEU A 29 -5.63 0.26 14.52
C LEU A 29 -6.64 -0.11 15.60
N ARG A 30 -6.45 -1.25 16.29
CA ARG A 30 -7.30 -1.63 17.43
C ARG A 30 -7.22 -0.63 18.58
N PHE A 31 -6.02 -0.17 18.90
CA PHE A 31 -5.79 0.81 19.97
C PHE A 31 -6.45 2.16 19.66
N ALA A 32 -6.46 2.58 18.40
CA ALA A 32 -7.12 3.81 17.97
C ALA A 32 -8.62 3.82 18.32
N GLY A 33 -9.23 2.64 18.35
CA GLY A 33 -10.60 2.44 18.82
C GLY A 33 -11.66 3.07 17.93
N ALA A 34 -12.86 3.24 18.49
CA ALA A 34 -13.97 3.85 17.77
C ALA A 34 -13.65 5.31 17.40
N GLY A 35 -13.96 5.68 16.15
CA GLY A 35 -13.67 7.02 15.62
C GLY A 35 -12.25 7.21 15.09
N ALA A 36 -11.47 6.13 14.95
CA ALA A 36 -10.21 6.17 14.21
C ALA A 36 -10.44 6.55 12.74
N VAL A 37 -9.49 7.30 12.18
CA VAL A 37 -9.44 7.65 10.76
C VAL A 37 -8.31 6.86 10.11
N VAL A 38 -8.59 6.24 8.96
CA VAL A 38 -7.57 5.58 8.15
C VAL A 38 -7.47 6.33 6.83
N ALA A 39 -6.30 6.92 6.58
CA ALA A 39 -5.94 7.45 5.27
C ALA A 39 -5.20 6.37 4.49
N ILE A 40 -5.55 6.19 3.21
CA ILE A 40 -4.95 5.23 2.31
C ILE A 40 -4.51 5.98 1.06
N ASP A 41 -3.32 5.65 0.58
CA ASP A 41 -2.78 6.11 -0.68
C ASP A 41 -2.09 4.93 -1.40
N THR A 42 -2.00 4.98 -2.72
CA THR A 42 -1.52 3.85 -3.52
C THR A 42 -0.71 4.31 -4.71
N GLU A 43 0.41 3.66 -4.97
CA GLU A 43 1.19 3.85 -6.19
C GLU A 43 0.91 2.74 -7.19
N PHE A 44 0.53 3.14 -8.40
CA PHE A 44 0.22 2.28 -9.54
C PHE A 44 1.00 2.75 -10.76
N PRO A 45 1.27 1.88 -11.74
CA PRO A 45 1.94 2.26 -12.98
C PRO A 45 0.98 2.96 -13.96
N GLY A 46 0.24 3.96 -13.48
CA GLY A 46 -0.62 4.84 -14.27
C GLY A 46 -1.98 4.26 -14.67
N VAL A 47 -2.51 4.76 -15.80
CA VAL A 47 -3.78 4.35 -16.41
C VAL A 47 -3.54 3.94 -17.86
N LEU A 48 -4.29 2.96 -18.35
CA LEU A 48 -4.17 2.50 -19.75
C LEU A 48 -4.79 3.48 -20.75
N GLN A 49 -5.77 4.27 -20.32
CA GLN A 49 -6.51 5.20 -21.17
C GLN A 49 -6.49 6.62 -20.56
N GLU A 50 -5.45 7.40 -20.84
CA GLU A 50 -5.21 8.72 -20.23
C GLU A 50 -6.32 9.75 -20.47
N ASN A 51 -7.04 9.67 -21.60
CA ASN A 51 -8.07 10.65 -21.95
C ASN A 51 -9.45 10.33 -21.41
N ALA A 52 -9.68 9.14 -20.85
CA ALA A 52 -10.99 8.69 -20.40
C ALA A 52 -11.57 9.56 -19.27
N TRP A 53 -10.73 10.26 -18.50
CA TRP A 53 -11.12 11.20 -17.44
C TRP A 53 -11.85 12.45 -17.95
N LYS A 54 -11.75 12.76 -19.25
CA LYS A 54 -12.41 13.91 -19.88
C LYS A 54 -13.75 13.55 -20.52
N GLU A 55 -14.13 12.27 -20.47
CA GLU A 55 -15.34 11.75 -21.08
C GLU A 55 -16.48 11.60 -20.06
N SER A 56 -17.46 10.74 -20.33
CA SER A 56 -18.54 10.43 -19.38
C SER A 56 -18.03 9.62 -18.18
N ASP A 57 -18.76 9.71 -17.07
CA ASP A 57 -18.47 8.92 -15.85
C ASP A 57 -18.39 7.41 -16.14
N GLU A 58 -19.20 6.92 -17.08
CA GLU A 58 -19.21 5.51 -17.46
C GLU A 58 -17.94 5.11 -18.21
N THR A 59 -17.49 5.89 -19.20
CA THR A 59 -16.23 5.62 -19.89
C THR A 59 -15.06 5.74 -18.93
N HIS A 60 -15.09 6.77 -18.08
CA HIS A 60 -14.08 6.99 -17.06
C HIS A 60 -13.95 5.78 -16.11
N TYR A 61 -15.08 5.28 -15.59
CA TYR A 61 -15.10 4.10 -14.72
C TYR A 61 -14.58 2.85 -15.43
N ARG A 62 -14.97 2.61 -16.69
CA ARG A 62 -14.50 1.44 -17.47
C ARG A 62 -12.97 1.45 -17.65
N ALA A 63 -12.41 2.60 -18.02
CA ALA A 63 -10.97 2.76 -18.17
C ALA A 63 -10.21 2.57 -16.84
N MET A 64 -10.75 3.11 -15.74
CA MET A 64 -10.19 2.88 -14.40
C MET A 64 -10.24 1.40 -14.03
N LYS A 65 -11.39 0.73 -14.23
CA LYS A 65 -11.57 -0.69 -13.94
C LYS A 65 -10.58 -1.55 -14.71
N GLU A 66 -10.45 -1.33 -16.02
CA GLU A 66 -9.51 -2.05 -16.87
C GLU A 66 -8.06 -1.85 -16.41
N SER A 67 -7.70 -0.62 -16.03
CA SER A 67 -6.37 -0.33 -15.48
C SER A 67 -6.12 -1.08 -14.17
N VAL A 68 -7.09 -1.09 -13.25
CA VAL A 68 -6.98 -1.83 -11.97
C VAL A 68 -6.91 -3.34 -12.16
N GLU A 69 -7.58 -3.89 -13.18
CA GLU A 69 -7.56 -5.32 -13.48
C GLU A 69 -6.23 -5.78 -14.10
N LEU A 70 -5.53 -4.90 -14.82
CA LEU A 70 -4.34 -5.25 -15.60
C LEU A 70 -3.01 -4.76 -15.00
N LEU A 71 -3.02 -3.66 -14.26
CA LEU A 71 -1.82 -3.02 -13.73
C LEU A 71 -1.65 -3.36 -12.24
N PRO A 72 -0.61 -4.13 -11.86
CA PRO A 72 -0.38 -4.46 -10.46
C PRO A 72 -0.03 -3.21 -9.64
N VAL A 73 -0.53 -3.18 -8.40
CA VAL A 73 -0.19 -2.15 -7.41
C VAL A 73 1.28 -2.30 -6.96
N ILE A 74 1.98 -1.19 -6.77
CA ILE A 74 3.40 -1.16 -6.40
C ILE A 74 3.56 -0.85 -4.91
N GLN A 75 2.81 0.13 -4.41
CA GLN A 75 2.79 0.50 -2.99
C GLN A 75 1.38 0.73 -2.48
N ILE A 76 1.15 0.40 -1.22
CA ILE A 76 -0.04 0.79 -0.47
C ILE A 76 0.43 1.48 0.81
N ALA A 77 0.18 2.78 0.91
CA ALA A 77 0.46 3.56 2.10
C ALA A 77 -0.79 3.69 2.96
N VAL A 78 -0.63 3.52 4.28
CA VAL A 78 -1.72 3.62 5.25
C VAL A 78 -1.28 4.45 6.45
N ALA A 79 -2.07 5.45 6.82
CA ALA A 79 -1.87 6.25 8.02
C ALA A 79 -3.09 6.15 8.94
N ILE A 80 -2.85 5.92 10.24
CA ILE A 80 -3.90 5.81 11.26
C ILE A 80 -3.91 7.08 12.10
N GLY A 81 -5.04 7.78 12.12
CA GLY A 81 -5.34 8.89 13.00
C GLY A 81 -6.28 8.49 14.14
N SER A 82 -6.06 9.02 15.35
CA SER A 82 -7.05 8.93 16.41
C SER A 82 -8.24 9.84 16.15
N SER A 83 -9.33 9.63 16.90
CA SER A 83 -10.52 10.49 16.91
C SER A 83 -10.25 11.95 17.30
N TYR A 84 -9.07 12.24 17.85
CA TYR A 84 -8.62 13.59 18.20
C TYR A 84 -7.67 14.20 17.16
N GLY A 85 -7.55 13.59 15.97
CA GLY A 85 -6.71 14.09 14.88
C GLY A 85 -5.21 13.85 15.06
N LYS A 86 -4.80 12.98 15.99
CA LYS A 86 -3.38 12.64 16.18
C LYS A 86 -3.01 11.44 15.30
N CYS A 87 -1.97 11.59 14.48
CA CYS A 87 -1.37 10.46 13.77
C CYS A 87 -0.74 9.47 14.78
N LEU A 88 -1.18 8.22 14.73
CA LEU A 88 -0.75 7.11 15.57
C LEU A 88 0.33 6.26 14.88
N GLY A 89 0.38 6.27 13.56
CA GLY A 89 1.42 5.60 12.77
C GLY A 89 1.11 5.66 11.27
N ALA A 90 2.16 5.50 10.46
CA ALA A 90 2.08 5.40 9.02
C ALA A 90 2.95 4.25 8.52
N TRP A 91 2.43 3.46 7.59
CA TRP A 91 3.09 2.31 6.97
C TRP A 91 3.03 2.47 5.47
N ASN A 92 4.13 2.15 4.80
CA ASN A 92 4.17 2.01 3.35
C ASN A 92 4.48 0.56 3.00
N PHE A 93 3.49 -0.18 2.49
CA PHE A 93 3.63 -1.57 2.08
C PHE A 93 4.15 -1.63 0.65
N ASN A 94 5.41 -2.04 0.51
CA ASN A 94 6.08 -2.16 -0.78
C ASN A 94 5.84 -3.56 -1.33
N LEU A 95 5.08 -3.65 -2.42
CA LEU A 95 4.62 -4.92 -2.99
C LEU A 95 5.60 -5.45 -4.03
N HIS A 96 5.57 -6.75 -4.26
CA HIS A 96 6.35 -7.36 -5.33
C HIS A 96 5.91 -6.81 -6.68
N TYR A 97 6.87 -6.31 -7.45
CA TYR A 97 6.67 -5.80 -8.80
C TYR A 97 7.93 -6.01 -9.62
N ASP A 98 7.82 -6.66 -10.76
CA ASP A 98 8.92 -7.06 -11.64
C ASP A 98 8.67 -6.53 -13.06
N LEU A 99 9.47 -5.54 -13.47
CA LEU A 99 9.39 -4.92 -14.81
C LEU A 99 9.57 -5.92 -15.96
N SER A 100 10.17 -7.10 -15.72
CA SER A 100 10.30 -8.12 -16.76
C SER A 100 9.04 -8.97 -16.96
N ARG A 101 8.08 -8.89 -16.03
CA ARG A 101 6.89 -9.77 -15.99
C ARG A 101 5.57 -9.01 -15.92
N ASP A 102 5.55 -7.91 -15.19
CA ASP A 102 4.33 -7.16 -14.89
C ASP A 102 4.03 -6.11 -15.96
N PHE A 103 2.75 -5.91 -16.26
CA PHE A 103 2.31 -4.91 -17.24
C PHE A 103 2.59 -3.49 -16.75
N HIS A 104 3.12 -2.68 -17.66
CA HIS A 104 3.45 -1.27 -17.45
C HIS A 104 3.50 -0.52 -18.79
N THR A 105 3.56 0.81 -18.69
CA THR A 105 3.95 1.69 -19.81
C THR A 105 5.29 2.33 -19.51
N ASP A 106 6.08 2.64 -20.55
CA ASP A 106 7.37 3.34 -20.39
C ASP A 106 7.19 4.68 -19.68
N ALA A 107 6.09 5.38 -19.95
CA ALA A 107 5.77 6.65 -19.29
C ALA A 107 5.60 6.48 -17.78
N ALA A 108 4.86 5.45 -17.34
CA ALA A 108 4.67 5.16 -15.93
C ALA A 108 5.98 4.75 -15.24
N VAL A 109 6.79 3.90 -15.88
CA VAL A 109 8.09 3.48 -15.33
C VAL A 109 9.02 4.67 -15.15
N ASN A 110 9.13 5.53 -16.17
CA ASN A 110 9.97 6.72 -16.10
C ASN A 110 9.51 7.70 -15.01
N PHE A 111 8.18 7.88 -14.87
CA PHE A 111 7.61 8.71 -13.83
C PHE A 111 7.95 8.18 -12.43
N LEU A 112 7.75 6.89 -12.19
CA LEU A 112 7.98 6.25 -10.89
C LEU A 112 9.48 6.16 -10.54
N LEU A 113 10.35 5.91 -11.52
CA LEU A 113 11.80 6.02 -11.34
C LEU A 113 12.21 7.43 -10.91
N ALA A 114 11.66 8.46 -11.56
CA ALA A 114 11.92 9.85 -11.19
C ALA A 114 11.37 10.21 -9.80
N ALA A 115 10.29 9.56 -9.36
CA ALA A 115 9.74 9.68 -8.01
C ALA A 115 10.54 8.90 -6.95
N GLY A 116 11.51 8.09 -7.35
CA GLY A 116 12.39 7.35 -6.44
C GLY A 116 11.96 5.91 -6.14
N VAL A 117 11.06 5.33 -6.95
CA VAL A 117 10.71 3.91 -6.83
C VAL A 117 11.89 3.02 -7.23
N ASP A 118 12.29 2.14 -6.32
CA ASP A 118 13.36 1.16 -6.55
C ASP A 118 12.76 -0.17 -7.05
N PHE A 119 12.55 -0.25 -8.37
CA PHE A 119 11.95 -1.45 -8.99
C PHE A 119 12.77 -2.73 -8.77
N GLN A 120 14.10 -2.63 -8.67
CA GLN A 120 14.93 -3.80 -8.39
C GLN A 120 14.63 -4.36 -7.00
N ARG A 121 14.44 -3.46 -6.03
CA ARG A 121 14.07 -3.84 -4.67
C ARG A 121 12.63 -4.34 -4.59
N HIS A 122 11.69 -3.76 -5.33
CA HIS A 122 10.33 -4.32 -5.44
C HIS A 122 10.34 -5.76 -5.98
N ALA A 123 11.13 -6.06 -7.01
CA ALA A 123 11.22 -7.40 -7.58
C ALA A 123 11.86 -8.43 -6.63
N THR A 124 12.72 -8.01 -5.71
CA THR A 124 13.53 -8.93 -4.88
C THR A 124 13.11 -8.99 -3.41
N GLU A 125 12.57 -7.90 -2.88
CA GLU A 125 12.20 -7.75 -1.47
C GLU A 125 10.71 -7.41 -1.27
N GLY A 126 9.95 -7.23 -2.35
CA GLY A 126 8.55 -6.82 -2.30
C GLY A 126 7.64 -7.88 -1.65
N ILE A 127 6.59 -7.41 -0.99
CA ILE A 127 5.59 -8.26 -0.37
C ILE A 127 4.72 -8.89 -1.45
N GLU A 128 4.51 -10.20 -1.42
CA GLU A 128 3.54 -10.86 -2.28
C GLU A 128 2.14 -10.23 -2.09
N PRO A 129 1.53 -9.62 -3.13
CA PRO A 129 0.26 -8.89 -2.98
C PRO A 129 -0.86 -9.71 -2.36
N ARG A 130 -0.92 -11.02 -2.69
CA ARG A 130 -1.90 -11.93 -2.11
C ARG A 130 -1.73 -12.08 -0.60
N SER A 131 -0.50 -12.10 -0.09
CA SER A 131 -0.22 -12.17 1.34
C SER A 131 -0.76 -10.95 2.08
N LEU A 132 -0.59 -9.73 1.52
CA LEU A 132 -1.20 -8.53 2.11
C LEU A 132 -2.73 -8.60 2.07
N GLY A 133 -3.32 -8.99 0.94
CA GLY A 133 -4.76 -9.14 0.79
C GLY A 133 -5.36 -10.12 1.81
N THR A 134 -4.73 -11.29 1.99
CA THR A 134 -5.14 -12.28 2.98
C THR A 134 -5.04 -11.74 4.41
N MET A 135 -3.95 -11.04 4.76
CA MET A 135 -3.77 -10.47 6.11
C MET A 135 -4.81 -9.39 6.42
N LEU A 136 -5.16 -8.56 5.42
CA LEU A 136 -6.22 -7.56 5.55
C LEU A 136 -7.61 -8.20 5.68
N GLN A 137 -7.90 -9.25 4.89
CA GLN A 137 -9.21 -9.92 4.89
C GLN A 137 -9.48 -10.75 6.14
N LEU A 138 -8.50 -11.52 6.61
CA LEU A 138 -8.64 -12.31 7.83
C LEU A 138 -8.83 -11.43 9.06
N GLY A 139 -8.38 -10.19 8.96
CA GLY A 139 -8.71 -9.16 9.92
C GLY A 139 -8.06 -9.37 11.28
N PHE A 140 -8.12 -8.27 12.01
CA PHE A 140 -7.56 -8.00 13.32
C PHE A 140 -8.22 -8.83 14.43
N GLY A 141 -8.37 -10.15 14.27
CA GLY A 141 -9.05 -11.05 15.20
C GLY A 141 -8.48 -12.48 15.26
N TYR A 142 -7.65 -12.90 14.30
CA TYR A 142 -7.03 -14.23 14.36
C TYR A 142 -5.78 -14.25 15.25
N PRO A 143 -5.63 -15.26 16.14
CA PRO A 143 -4.38 -15.45 16.88
C PRO A 143 -3.25 -15.75 15.89
N LEU A 144 -2.17 -14.96 15.97
CA LEU A 144 -1.00 -14.97 15.08
C LEU A 144 -0.23 -16.30 14.99
N ARG A 145 -0.68 -17.36 15.68
CA ARG A 145 -0.08 -18.70 15.68
C ARG A 145 -0.34 -19.50 14.39
N ALA A 146 -1.23 -19.04 13.51
CA ALA A 146 -1.60 -19.78 12.29
C ALA A 146 -0.66 -19.52 11.08
N PHE A 147 0.25 -18.53 11.15
CA PHE A 147 1.04 -18.10 10.00
C PHE A 147 2.35 -18.88 9.78
N GLY A 148 2.65 -19.88 10.61
CA GLY A 148 3.90 -20.65 10.53
C GLY A 148 4.03 -21.60 9.34
N ASN A 149 2.99 -21.78 8.52
CA ASN A 149 2.93 -22.83 7.49
C ASN A 149 2.65 -22.32 6.06
N LEU A 150 2.91 -21.05 5.76
CA LEU A 150 2.86 -20.53 4.38
C LEU A 150 4.30 -20.26 3.90
N THR A 151 5.02 -21.34 3.62
CA THR A 151 6.27 -21.37 2.83
C THR A 151 6.10 -22.37 1.71
#